data_AF-A0A6J7MRB4-F1
#
_entry.id   AF-A0A6J7MRB4-F1
#
_cell.length_a   1.000
_cell.length_b   1.000
_cell.length_c   1.000
_cell.angle_alpha   90.00
_cell.angle_beta   90.00
_cell.angle_gamma   90.00
#
_symmetry.space_group_name_H-M   'P 1'
#
loop_
_entity.id
_entity.type
_entity.pdbx_description
1 polymer ?
#
loop_
_entity_poly.entity_id
_entity_poly.type
_entity_poly.pdbx_seq_one_letter_code
_entity_poly.pdbx_strand_id
1 'polypeptide(L)'
;MESGLWRFSRHPNYFGEILLWLSLFIFAIAVGIGFWWTCIGVLAMIAMFLGASIPMLDGRSEERRPAFADYRRRTSALIPLPPKK
;
A
#
# COMPACT_ATOMS: atom_id res chain seq x y z
N MET A 1 -3.05 -10.60 14.53
CA MET A 1 -3.15 -10.25 13.09
C MET A 1 -1.81 -10.58 12.42
N GLU A 2 -1.38 -11.84 12.49
CA GLU A 2 -0.10 -12.28 11.90
C GLU A 2 -0.30 -13.51 10.99
N SER A 3 -1.54 -13.73 10.55
CA SER A 3 -1.93 -14.84 9.68
C SER A 3 -2.28 -14.36 8.28
N GLY A 4 -2.10 -15.23 7.29
CA GLY A 4 -2.36 -14.92 5.88
C GLY A 4 -1.45 -13.82 5.33
N LEU A 5 -1.99 -13.03 4.40
CA LEU A 5 -1.27 -11.96 3.71
C LEU A 5 -0.77 -10.86 4.68
N TRP A 6 -1.40 -10.72 5.87
CA TRP A 6 -1.13 -9.61 6.79
C TRP A 6 0.17 -9.88 7.55
N ARG A 7 0.64 -11.13 7.54
CA ARG A 7 2.00 -11.48 7.99
C ARG A 7 3.10 -10.82 7.13
N PHE A 8 2.82 -10.54 5.86
CA PHE A 8 3.81 -10.07 4.88
C PHE A 8 3.73 -8.55 4.65
N SER A 9 2.56 -7.95 4.89
CA SER A 9 2.36 -6.51 4.76
C SER A 9 1.30 -6.05 5.76
N ARG A 10 1.44 -4.81 6.26
CA ARG A 10 0.42 -4.18 7.10
C ARG A 10 -0.81 -3.77 6.30
N HIS A 11 -0.60 -3.34 5.05
CA HIS A 11 -1.67 -2.86 4.15
C HIS A 11 -1.64 -3.56 2.79
N PRO A 12 -1.73 -4.90 2.72
CA PRO A 12 -1.73 -5.66 1.46
C PRO A 12 -2.92 -5.34 0.56
N ASN A 13 -4.04 -4.89 1.12
CA ASN A 13 -5.16 -4.35 0.35
C ASN A 13 -4.73 -3.12 -0.48
N TYR A 14 -3.93 -2.22 0.09
CA TYR A 14 -3.45 -1.03 -0.62
C TYR A 14 -2.45 -1.39 -1.71
N PHE A 15 -1.66 -2.44 -1.48
CA PHE A 15 -0.80 -2.97 -2.52
C PHE A 15 -1.62 -3.51 -3.71
N GLY A 16 -2.69 -4.26 -3.45
CA GLY A 16 -3.61 -4.72 -4.48
C GLY A 16 -4.27 -3.57 -5.25
N GLU A 17 -4.72 -2.54 -4.54
CA GLU A 17 -5.29 -1.33 -5.16
C GLU A 17 -4.27 -0.63 -6.05
N ILE A 18 -3.03 -0.42 -5.57
CA ILE A 18 -1.97 0.18 -6.37
C ILE A 18 -1.67 -0.63 -7.63
N LEU A 19 -1.63 -1.96 -7.54
CA LEU A 19 -1.45 -2.82 -8.71
C LEU A 19 -2.60 -2.71 -9.71
N LEU A 20 -3.84 -2.64 -9.22
CA LEU A 20 -5.02 -2.45 -10.07
C LEU A 20 -4.92 -1.15 -10.84
N TRP A 21 -4.67 -0.03 -10.17
CA TRP A 21 -4.55 1.27 -10.83
C TRP A 21 -3.35 1.35 -11.77
N LEU A 22 -2.23 0.73 -11.41
CA LEU A 22 -1.08 0.62 -12.30
C LEU A 22 -1.43 -0.19 -13.56
N SER A 23 -2.21 -1.28 -13.42
CA SER A 23 -2.66 -2.07 -14.57
C SER A 23 -3.56 -1.27 -15.51
N LEU A 24 -4.48 -0.46 -14.97
CA LEU A 24 -5.34 0.42 -15.75
C LEU A 24 -4.52 1.46 -16.53
N PHE A 25 -3.50 2.03 -15.89
CA PHE A 25 -2.57 2.93 -16.56
C PHE A 25 -1.81 2.24 -17.70
N ILE A 26 -1.29 1.03 -17.48
CA ILE A 26 -0.60 0.25 -18.51
C ILE A 26 -1.54 -0.03 -19.69
N PHE A 27 -2.80 -0.41 -19.43
CA PHE A 27 -3.79 -0.61 -20.49
C PHE A 27 -4.11 0.68 -21.24
N ALA A 28 -4.22 1.82 -20.56
CA ALA A 28 -4.43 3.12 -21.22
C ALA A 28 -3.29 3.48 -22.18
N ILE A 29 -2.05 3.27 -21.76
CA ILE A 29 -0.86 3.47 -22.62
C ILE A 29 -0.83 2.49 -23.79
N ALA A 30 -1.25 1.24 -23.58
CA ALA A 30 -1.31 0.23 -24.63
C ALA A 30 -2.32 0.58 -25.73
N VAL A 31 -3.41 1.28 -25.40
CA VAL A 31 -4.36 1.84 -26.37
C VAL A 31 -3.73 2.99 -27.14
N GLY A 32 -2.95 3.85 -26.48
CA GLY A 32 -2.20 4.90 -27.14
C GLY A 32 -1.39 5.75 -26.17
N ILE A 33 -0.20 6.17 -26.61
CA ILE A 33 0.73 6.96 -25.79
C ILE A 33 0.13 8.32 -25.36
N GLY A 34 -0.89 8.83 -26.06
CA GLY A 34 -1.60 10.06 -25.72
C GLY A 34 -2.28 10.03 -24.33
N PHE A 35 -2.49 8.85 -23.74
CA PHE A 35 -3.04 8.70 -22.40
C PHE A 35 -1.99 8.80 -21.28
N TRP A 36 -0.73 9.16 -21.59
CA TRP A 36 0.36 9.24 -20.61
C TRP A 36 0.03 10.04 -19.35
N TRP A 37 -0.79 11.08 -19.47
CA TRP A 37 -1.19 11.96 -18.37
C TRP A 37 -1.96 11.22 -17.26
N THR A 38 -2.55 10.06 -17.55
CA THR A 38 -3.24 9.22 -16.55
C THR A 38 -2.29 8.68 -15.47
N CYS A 39 -0.97 8.71 -15.70
CA CYS A 39 0.04 8.42 -14.68
C CYS A 39 -0.08 9.35 -13.45
N ILE A 40 -0.55 10.60 -13.65
CA ILE A 40 -0.73 11.58 -12.58
C ILE A 40 -1.74 11.06 -11.57
N GLY A 41 -2.82 10.42 -12.02
CA GLY A 41 -3.82 9.81 -11.15
C GLY A 41 -3.24 8.67 -10.30
N VAL A 42 -2.45 7.79 -10.93
CA VAL A 42 -1.76 6.69 -10.22
C VAL A 42 -0.80 7.23 -9.18
N LEU A 43 0.01 8.23 -9.53
CA LEU A 43 0.96 8.86 -8.62
C LEU A 43 0.26 9.59 -7.46
N ALA A 44 -0.81 10.32 -7.74
CA ALA A 44 -1.61 10.99 -6.72
C ALA A 44 -2.22 9.99 -5.73
N MET A 45 -2.74 8.87 -6.23
CA MET A 45 -3.29 7.82 -5.39
C MET A 45 -2.22 7.15 -4.52
N ILE A 46 -1.05 6.83 -5.09
CA ILE A 46 0.08 6.28 -4.32
C ILE A 46 0.51 7.26 -3.23
N ALA A 47 0.62 8.56 -3.56
CA ALA A 47 0.96 9.61 -2.61
C ALA A 47 -0.07 9.72 -1.48
N MET A 48 -1.37 9.62 -1.79
CA MET A 48 -2.44 9.59 -0.78
C MET A 48 -2.32 8.40 0.17
N PHE A 49 -2.04 7.19 -0.34
CA PHE A 49 -1.86 6.01 0.50
C PHE A 49 -0.63 6.14 1.41
N LEU A 50 0.51 6.52 0.85
CA LEU A 50 1.77 6.61 1.60
C LEU A 50 1.80 7.80 2.57
N GLY A 51 1.25 8.94 2.17
CA GLY A 51 1.34 10.19 2.92
C GLY A 51 0.21 10.40 3.93
N ALA A 52 -1.00 9.94 3.64
CA ALA A 52 -2.17 10.20 4.48
C ALA A 52 -2.75 8.91 5.09
N SER A 53 -3.10 7.94 4.24
CA SER A 53 -3.90 6.79 4.69
C SER A 53 -3.13 5.86 5.63
N ILE A 54 -1.93 5.42 5.23
CA ILE A 54 -1.12 4.50 6.04
C ILE A 54 -0.70 5.13 7.38
N PRO A 55 -0.13 6.35 7.43
CA PRO A 55 0.26 6.97 8.71
C PRO A 55 -0.92 7.14 9.66
N MET A 56 -2.08 7.53 9.14
CA MET A 56 -3.29 7.72 9.96
C MET A 56 -3.81 6.39 10.54
N LEU A 57 -3.79 5.32 9.75
CA LEU A 57 -4.21 3.98 10.20
C LEU A 57 -3.22 3.33 11.16
N ASP A 58 -1.92 3.45 10.88
CA ASP A 58 -0.87 2.95 11.75
C ASP A 58 -0.92 3.69 13.11
N GLY A 59 -1.10 5.02 13.10
CA GLY A 59 -1.23 5.82 14.33
C GLY A 59 -2.42 5.41 15.21
N ARG A 60 -3.63 5.28 14.62
CA ARG A 60 -4.80 4.78 15.37
C ARG A 60 -4.61 3.36 15.89
N SER A 61 -3.86 2.53 15.17
CA SER A 61 -3.60 1.14 15.58
C SER A 61 -2.62 1.09 16.75
N GLU A 62 -1.64 1.98 16.78
CA GLU A 62 -0.66 2.14 17.85
C GLU A 62 -1.34 2.61 19.16
N GLU A 63 -2.28 3.55 19.07
CA GLU A 63 -3.09 4.00 20.23
C GLU A 63 -3.96 2.88 20.82
N ARG A 64 -4.57 2.05 19.95
CA ARG A 64 -5.52 1.02 20.38
C ARG A 64 -4.84 -0.27 20.84
N ARG A 65 -3.60 -0.52 20.44
CA ARG A 65 -2.93 -1.82 20.61
C ARG A 65 -1.45 -1.62 20.96
N PRO A 66 -1.08 -1.81 22.23
CA PRO A 66 0.31 -1.66 22.67
C PRO A 66 1.29 -2.57 21.92
N ALA A 67 0.87 -3.81 21.58
CA ALA A 67 1.67 -4.78 20.83
C ALA A 67 1.80 -4.46 19.32
N PHE A 68 1.15 -3.40 18.83
CA PHE A 68 1.21 -3.03 17.41
C PHE A 68 2.59 -2.47 17.03
N ALA A 69 3.30 -1.83 17.97
CA ALA A 69 4.64 -1.30 17.72
C ALA A 69 5.63 -2.41 17.29
N ASP A 70 5.60 -3.56 17.95
CA ASP A 70 6.46 -4.71 17.60
C ASP A 70 6.09 -5.34 16.27
N TYR A 71 4.79 -5.39 15.95
CA TYR A 71 4.30 -5.82 14.65
C TYR A 71 4.71 -4.85 13.53
N ARG A 72 4.65 -3.54 13.78
CA ARG A 72 5.05 -2.46 12.86
C ARG A 72 6.55 -2.50 12.54
N ARG A 73 7.39 -2.88 13.50
CA ARG A 73 8.83 -3.03 13.30
C ARG A 73 9.19 -4.22 12.40
N ARG A 74 8.46 -5.33 12.54
CA ARG A 74 8.77 -6.59 11.83
C ARG A 74 8.09 -6.72 10.47
N THR A 75 6.96 -6.06 10.27
CA THR A 75 6.12 -6.22 9.06
C THR A 75 6.21 -5.03 8.12
N SER A 76 6.40 -5.27 6.82
CA SER A 76 6.44 -4.24 5.78
C SER A 76 5.14 -3.42 5.74
N ALA A 77 5.22 -2.13 5.40
CA ALA A 77 4.05 -1.26 5.38
C ALA A 77 3.08 -1.57 4.21
N LEU A 78 3.63 -1.83 3.02
CA LEU A 78 2.86 -1.90 1.78
C LEU A 78 3.23 -3.14 0.94
N ILE A 79 4.51 -3.27 0.56
CA ILE A 79 4.97 -4.37 -0.27
C ILE A 79 4.95 -5.68 0.54
N PRO A 80 4.31 -6.77 0.07
CA PRO A 80 4.31 -8.06 0.74
C PRO A 80 5.72 -8.65 0.80
N LEU A 81 6.38 -8.51 1.94
CA LEU A 81 7.74 -9.01 2.16
C LEU A 81 7.76 -9.95 3.37
N PRO A 82 8.66 -10.95 3.40
CA PRO A 82 8.84 -11.77 4.58
C PRO A 82 9.14 -10.88 5.81
N PRO A 83 8.51 -11.15 6.97
CA PRO A 83 8.72 -10.34 8.16
C PRO A 83 10.19 -10.41 8.62
N LYS A 84 10.72 -9.28 9.08
CA LYS A 84 12.06 -9.19 9.64
C LYS A 84 12.08 -9.89 11.01
N LYS A 85 13.17 -10.64 11.28
CA LYS A 85 13.40 -11.29 12.58
C LYS A 85 13.60 -10.26 13.67
#